data_AF-A0A962R3Q7-F1
#
_entry.id   AF-A0A962R3Q7-F1
#
_cell.length_a   1.000
_cell.length_b   1.000
_cell.length_c   1.000
_cell.angle_alpha   90.00
_cell.angle_beta   90.00
_cell.angle_gamma   90.00
#
_symmetry.space_group_name_H-M   'P 1'
#
loop_
_entity.id
_entity.type
_entity.pdbx_description
1 polymer ?
#
loop_
_entity_poly.entity_id
_entity_poly.type
_entity_poly.pdbx_seq_one_letter_code
_entity_poly.pdbx_strand_id
1 'polypeptide(L)'
;GPDRVRVEWQIEPGYYLYRNRLQFSTDPALAQLGTAQLPQGKLKTDEFFGEQEVYYDTLVATLPVSRNGASALELPLSVGFQGCADAGLCYPPETRRLVVELPAGVGTTATAGGAPGNQAGAFVSEQDRLAILIRDGNLALVLATFFGLGLLLALTPCVLPMVPILSGIIAGQGSNVTTR
;
A
#
# COMPACT_ATOMS: atom_id res chain seq x y z
N GLY A 1 -10.31 24.90 -2.84
CA GLY A 1 -9.70 26.25 -2.78
C GLY A 1 -8.32 26.20 -3.43
N PRO A 2 -7.60 27.33 -3.56
CA PRO A 2 -6.29 27.35 -4.22
C PRO A 2 -5.28 26.39 -3.56
N ASP A 3 -5.25 26.33 -2.23
CA ASP A 3 -4.20 25.59 -1.49
C ASP A 3 -4.77 24.47 -0.61
N ARG A 4 -6.02 24.06 -0.90
CA ARG A 4 -6.67 22.96 -0.17
C ARG A 4 -7.71 22.26 -1.02
N VAL A 5 -7.74 20.94 -0.88
CA VAL A 5 -8.74 20.05 -1.49
C VAL A 5 -9.62 19.48 -0.38
N ARG A 6 -10.93 19.49 -0.60
CA ARG A 6 -11.92 18.88 0.30
C ARG A 6 -12.40 17.60 -0.36
N VAL A 7 -12.22 16.47 0.31
CA VAL A 7 -12.72 15.16 -0.12
C VAL A 7 -13.85 14.78 0.81
N GLU A 8 -14.99 14.38 0.24
CA GLU A 8 -16.19 14.02 0.99
C GLU A 8 -16.61 12.60 0.61
N TRP A 9 -16.92 11.80 1.63
CA TRP A 9 -17.53 10.48 1.47
C TRP A 9 -18.92 10.51 2.06
N GLN A 10 -19.88 10.01 1.29
CA GLN A 10 -21.20 9.65 1.78
C GLN A 10 -21.17 8.15 2.08
N ILE A 11 -21.31 7.80 3.35
CA ILE A 11 -21.20 6.43 3.84
C ILE A 11 -22.61 5.92 4.11
N GLU A 12 -22.99 4.83 3.45
CA GLU A 12 -24.31 4.22 3.60
C GLU A 12 -24.56 3.80 5.06
N PRO A 13 -25.79 3.89 5.59
CA PRO A 13 -26.12 3.46 6.94
C PRO A 13 -25.72 2.00 7.21
N GLY A 14 -25.09 1.75 8.36
CA GLY A 14 -24.56 0.42 8.72
C GLY A 14 -23.19 0.09 8.12
N TYR A 15 -22.57 1.04 7.41
CA TYR A 15 -21.19 0.95 6.93
C TYR A 15 -20.31 1.99 7.62
N TYR A 16 -19.01 1.68 7.72
CA TYR A 16 -18.03 2.58 8.30
C TYR A 16 -16.68 2.49 7.60
N LEU A 17 -15.92 3.59 7.65
CA LEU A 17 -14.54 3.68 7.15
C LEU A 17 -13.54 3.78 8.29
N TYR A 18 -12.39 3.10 8.18
CA TYR A 18 -11.33 3.20 9.18
C TYR A 18 -10.47 4.45 8.99
N ARG A 19 -10.24 5.21 10.06
CA ARG A 19 -9.34 6.38 10.04
C ARG A 19 -7.93 6.04 9.58
N ASN A 20 -7.38 4.95 10.10
CA ASN A 20 -6.01 4.51 9.80
C ASN A 20 -5.86 3.88 8.41
N ARG A 21 -6.97 3.67 7.68
CA ARG A 21 -6.97 3.14 6.32
C ARG A 21 -7.29 4.19 5.27
N LEU A 22 -7.26 5.48 5.62
CA LEU A 22 -7.33 6.57 4.66
C LEU A 22 -5.93 6.88 4.14
N GLN A 23 -5.74 6.84 2.82
CA GLN A 23 -4.50 7.23 2.16
C GLN A 23 -4.77 8.28 1.09
N PHE A 24 -3.86 9.24 0.99
CA PHE A 24 -3.92 10.31 0.00
C PHE A 24 -2.57 10.42 -0.69
N SER A 25 -2.58 10.41 -2.01
CA SER A 25 -1.38 10.64 -2.80
C SER A 25 -1.69 11.43 -4.07
N THR A 26 -0.68 12.08 -4.60
CA THR A 26 -0.74 12.88 -5.82
C THR A 26 0.58 12.73 -6.57
N ASP A 27 0.64 13.24 -7.80
CA ASP A 27 1.91 13.37 -8.52
C ASP A 27 2.82 14.42 -7.85
N PRO A 28 3.98 14.02 -7.29
CA PRO A 28 4.90 14.91 -6.59
C PRO A 28 5.59 15.93 -7.52
N ALA A 29 5.58 15.72 -8.84
CA ALA A 29 6.11 16.70 -9.80
C ALA A 29 5.23 17.97 -9.83
N LEU A 30 3.94 17.81 -9.59
CA LEU A 30 2.93 18.86 -9.69
C LEU A 30 2.68 19.57 -8.35
N ALA A 31 2.44 18.79 -7.30
CA ALA A 31 2.19 19.32 -5.96
C ALA A 31 2.51 18.30 -4.87
N GLN A 32 2.67 18.78 -3.65
CA GLN A 32 2.81 17.99 -2.43
C GLN A 32 1.58 18.17 -1.56
N LEU A 33 1.05 17.06 -1.04
CA LEU A 33 -0.02 17.08 -0.04
C LEU A 33 0.58 17.26 1.35
N GLY A 34 -0.01 18.17 2.13
CA GLY A 34 0.26 18.30 3.56
C GLY A 34 -0.47 17.23 4.38
N THR A 35 -0.37 17.34 5.70
CA THR A 35 -1.07 16.44 6.62
C THR A 35 -2.59 16.57 6.47
N ALA A 36 -3.25 15.45 6.20
CA ALA A 36 -4.70 15.39 6.08
C ALA A 36 -5.38 15.78 7.39
N GLN A 37 -6.26 16.76 7.33
CA GLN A 37 -7.08 17.20 8.45
C GLN A 37 -8.38 16.39 8.43
N LEU A 38 -8.47 15.44 9.35
CA LEU A 38 -9.60 14.55 9.52
C LEU A 38 -10.38 14.96 10.77
N PRO A 39 -11.72 14.90 10.76
CA PRO A 39 -12.54 15.15 11.94
C PRO A 39 -12.27 14.10 13.02
N GLN A 40 -12.80 14.32 14.22
CA GLN A 40 -12.81 13.28 15.24
C GLN A 40 -13.81 12.18 14.82
N GLY A 41 -13.33 10.94 14.78
CA GLY A 41 -14.13 9.75 14.53
C GLY A 41 -14.66 9.14 15.82
N LYS A 42 -15.39 8.03 15.65
CA LYS A 42 -15.94 7.25 16.77
C LYS A 42 -14.98 6.09 17.06
N LEU A 43 -14.72 5.82 18.34
CA LEU A 43 -14.00 4.60 18.73
C LEU A 43 -14.94 3.41 18.58
N LYS A 44 -14.48 2.38 17.87
CA LYS A 44 -15.19 1.12 17.67
C LYS A 44 -14.20 -0.01 17.89
N THR A 45 -14.63 -1.01 18.66
CA THR A 45 -13.88 -2.26 18.81
C THR A 45 -14.53 -3.32 17.95
N ASP A 46 -13.78 -3.89 17.02
CA ASP A 46 -14.22 -5.01 16.19
C ASP A 46 -13.29 -6.23 16.32
N GLU A 47 -13.76 -7.41 15.95
CA GLU A 47 -12.98 -8.64 16.02
C GLU A 47 -11.83 -8.73 15.00
N PHE A 48 -11.79 -7.84 14.00
CA PHE A 48 -10.81 -7.89 12.92
C PHE A 48 -9.54 -7.10 13.25
N PHE A 49 -9.70 -5.92 13.85
CA PHE A 49 -8.66 -4.93 14.07
C PHE A 49 -8.65 -4.38 15.50
N GLY A 50 -9.53 -4.83 16.38
CA GLY A 50 -9.62 -4.37 17.76
C GLY A 50 -10.17 -2.94 17.84
N GLU A 51 -9.64 -2.15 18.78
CA GLU A 51 -10.05 -0.76 18.96
C GLU A 51 -9.50 0.12 17.83
N GLN A 52 -10.40 0.65 17.00
CA GLN A 52 -10.10 1.51 15.87
C GLN A 52 -10.99 2.74 15.89
N GLU A 53 -10.49 3.85 15.36
CA GLU A 53 -11.29 5.04 15.11
C GLU A 53 -11.93 4.94 13.72
N VAL A 54 -13.25 5.08 13.66
CA VAL A 54 -14.06 4.88 12.46
C VAL A 54 -14.99 6.06 12.17
N TYR A 55 -15.40 6.19 10.92
CA TYR A 55 -16.35 7.20 10.46
C TYR A 55 -17.61 6.55 9.91
N TYR A 56 -18.75 7.14 10.26
CA TYR A 56 -20.09 6.79 9.79
C TYR A 56 -20.71 8.00 9.09
N ASP A 57 -21.76 7.76 8.30
CA ASP A 57 -22.62 8.76 7.65
C ASP A 57 -21.91 9.68 6.66
N THR A 58 -21.02 10.56 7.14
CA THR A 58 -20.27 11.50 6.31
C THR A 58 -18.87 11.72 6.86
N LEU A 59 -17.88 11.59 5.99
CA LEU A 59 -16.49 11.94 6.28
C LEU A 59 -16.08 13.10 5.38
N VAL A 60 -15.43 14.11 5.97
CA VAL A 60 -14.88 15.25 5.25
C VAL A 60 -13.39 15.37 5.57
N ALA A 61 -12.53 15.05 4.62
CA ALA A 61 -11.09 15.25 4.75
C ALA A 61 -10.68 16.57 4.08
N THR A 62 -9.91 17.40 4.77
CA THR A 62 -9.28 18.58 4.18
C THR A 62 -7.79 18.32 3.99
N LEU A 63 -7.35 18.38 2.74
CA LEU A 63 -5.97 18.15 2.32
C LEU A 63 -5.33 19.50 1.97
N PRO A 64 -4.39 20.01 2.77
CA PRO A 64 -3.55 21.13 2.35
C PRO A 64 -2.72 20.72 1.13
N VAL A 65 -2.57 21.63 0.16
CA VAL A 65 -1.79 21.37 -1.06
C VAL A 65 -0.75 22.47 -1.22
N SER A 66 0.51 22.07 -1.33
CA SER A 66 1.64 22.94 -1.70
C SER A 66 2.04 22.64 -3.14
N ARG A 67 2.07 23.65 -4.01
CA ARG A 67 2.25 23.47 -5.45
C ARG A 67 3.50 24.16 -5.98
N ASN A 68 4.04 23.61 -7.05
CA ASN A 68 5.22 24.14 -7.73
C ASN A 68 4.81 25.18 -8.77
N GLY A 69 4.35 26.35 -8.33
CA GLY A 69 3.96 27.45 -9.21
C GLY A 69 2.60 28.06 -8.87
N ALA A 70 2.28 29.18 -9.52
CA ALA A 70 1.11 30.00 -9.21
C ALA A 70 -0.08 29.83 -10.19
N SER A 71 0.12 29.08 -11.28
CA SER A 71 -0.91 28.88 -12.31
C SER A 71 -2.00 27.89 -11.87
N ALA A 72 -3.13 27.94 -12.57
CA ALA A 72 -4.14 26.89 -12.46
C ALA A 72 -3.55 25.54 -12.89
N LEU A 73 -3.94 24.47 -12.22
CA LEU A 73 -3.38 23.14 -12.44
C LEU A 73 -4.42 22.06 -12.19
N GLU A 74 -4.41 21.03 -13.04
CA GLU A 74 -5.15 19.79 -12.81
C GLU A 74 -4.32 18.87 -11.91
N LEU A 75 -4.82 18.59 -10.71
CA LEU A 75 -4.15 17.75 -9.73
C LEU A 75 -4.72 16.33 -9.77
N PRO A 76 -3.95 15.32 -10.20
CA PRO A 76 -4.36 13.92 -10.11
C PRO A 76 -4.26 13.45 -8.65
N LEU A 77 -5.41 13.32 -7.98
CA LEU A 77 -5.52 12.87 -6.60
C LEU A 77 -5.93 11.39 -6.54
N SER A 78 -5.11 10.57 -5.88
CA SER A 78 -5.46 9.20 -5.54
C SER A 78 -5.88 9.12 -4.08
N VAL A 79 -7.07 8.58 -3.84
CA VAL A 79 -7.69 8.45 -2.53
C VAL A 79 -7.92 6.97 -2.22
N GLY A 80 -7.12 6.43 -1.31
CA GLY A 80 -7.25 5.08 -0.76
C GLY A 80 -8.15 5.08 0.48
N PHE A 81 -9.06 4.13 0.57
CA PHE A 81 -9.91 3.94 1.75
C PHE A 81 -10.31 2.47 1.90
N GLN A 82 -10.68 2.10 3.12
CA GLN A 82 -11.23 0.78 3.43
C GLN A 82 -12.33 0.91 4.46
N GLY A 83 -13.41 0.14 4.27
CA GLY A 83 -14.53 0.09 5.19
C GLY A 83 -15.03 -1.33 5.43
N CYS A 84 -15.89 -1.44 6.44
CA CYS A 84 -16.64 -2.65 6.75
C CYS A 84 -18.11 -2.31 7.00
N ALA A 85 -18.94 -3.34 6.92
CA ALA A 85 -20.33 -3.29 7.36
C ALA A 85 -20.44 -3.78 8.81
N ASP A 86 -21.36 -3.19 9.57
CA ASP A 86 -21.70 -3.67 10.92
C ASP A 86 -22.25 -5.12 10.91
N ALA A 87 -22.65 -5.63 9.74
CA ALA A 87 -23.03 -7.03 9.52
C ALA A 87 -21.84 -8.01 9.52
N GLY A 88 -20.62 -7.56 9.82
CA GLY A 88 -19.44 -8.42 9.95
C GLY A 88 -18.69 -8.67 8.63
N LEU A 89 -18.91 -7.84 7.61
CA LEU A 89 -18.24 -7.96 6.31
C LEU A 89 -17.25 -6.81 6.10
N CYS A 90 -15.97 -7.13 5.93
CA CYS A 90 -14.95 -6.15 5.58
C CYS A 90 -14.62 -6.17 4.09
N TYR A 91 -14.63 -4.99 3.48
CA TYR A 91 -14.31 -4.81 2.07
C TYR A 91 -12.80 -4.70 1.87
N PRO A 92 -12.27 -5.14 0.70
CA PRO A 92 -10.88 -4.91 0.36
C PRO A 92 -10.58 -3.40 0.24
N PRO A 93 -9.31 -2.98 0.43
CA PRO A 93 -8.92 -1.60 0.20
C PRO A 93 -9.23 -1.14 -1.23
N GLU A 94 -9.83 0.03 -1.37
CA GLU A 94 -10.20 0.62 -2.65
C GLU A 94 -9.43 1.92 -2.86
N THR A 95 -9.01 2.19 -4.11
CA THR A 95 -8.37 3.45 -4.48
C THR A 95 -9.14 4.13 -5.61
N ARG A 96 -9.61 5.35 -5.35
CA ARG A 96 -10.27 6.20 -6.34
C ARG A 96 -9.30 7.25 -6.86
N ARG A 97 -9.17 7.33 -8.18
CA ARG A 97 -8.40 8.38 -8.86
C ARG A 97 -9.35 9.48 -9.30
N LEU A 98 -9.06 10.70 -8.88
CA LEU A 98 -9.83 11.90 -9.13
C LEU A 98 -8.91 12.93 -9.78
N VAL A 99 -9.45 13.76 -10.66
CA VAL A 99 -8.73 14.93 -11.18
C VAL A 99 -9.41 16.15 -10.58
N VAL A 100 -8.65 16.97 -9.85
CA VAL A 100 -9.16 18.16 -9.17
C VAL A 100 -8.53 19.39 -9.81
N GLU A 101 -9.37 20.29 -10.30
CA GLU A 101 -8.92 21.59 -10.82
C GLU A 101 -8.59 22.54 -9.66
N LEU A 102 -7.32 22.91 -9.52
CA LEU A 102 -6.91 23.93 -8.56
C LEU A 102 -6.86 25.28 -9.28
N PRO A 103 -7.59 26.29 -8.81
CA PRO A 103 -7.51 27.64 -9.37
C PRO A 103 -6.13 28.23 -9.11
N ALA A 104 -5.70 29.18 -9.95
CA ALA A 104 -4.47 29.93 -9.76
C ALA A 104 -4.40 30.51 -8.33
N GLY A 105 -3.23 30.46 -7.73
CA GLY A 105 -3.01 30.99 -6.38
C GLY A 105 -1.53 31.08 -6.06
N VAL A 106 -1.18 31.37 -4.82
CA VAL A 106 0.20 31.75 -4.48
C VAL A 106 1.05 30.49 -4.33
N GLY A 107 1.98 30.26 -5.25
CA GLY A 107 2.93 29.17 -5.14
C GLY A 107 3.85 29.39 -3.95
N THR A 108 3.62 28.68 -2.84
CA THR A 108 4.59 28.59 -1.76
C THR A 108 5.66 27.59 -2.18
N THR A 109 6.74 28.08 -2.79
CA THR A 109 8.01 27.36 -2.79
C THR A 109 8.39 27.12 -1.33
N ALA A 110 8.21 25.90 -0.86
CA ALA A 110 8.73 25.47 0.42
C ALA A 110 10.25 25.65 0.35
N THR A 111 10.75 26.73 0.95
CA THR A 111 12.16 26.88 1.23
C THR A 111 12.48 25.80 2.23
N ALA A 112 13.21 24.78 1.79
CA ALA A 112 13.79 23.76 2.66
C ALA A 112 14.74 24.46 3.64
N GLY A 113 14.20 24.92 4.76
CA GLY A 113 14.95 25.32 5.92
C GLY A 113 15.59 24.07 6.50
N GLY A 114 16.86 23.85 6.18
CA GLY A 114 17.66 22.79 6.78
C GLY A 114 17.77 22.99 8.28
N ALA A 115 17.13 22.09 9.04
CA ALA A 115 17.42 21.86 10.44
C ALA A 115 17.94 20.42 10.59
N PRO A 116 19.09 20.18 11.24
CA PRO A 116 19.61 18.84 11.45
C PRO A 116 18.82 18.17 12.59
N GLY A 117 17.92 17.26 12.22
CA GLY A 117 17.04 16.54 13.14
C GLY A 117 17.17 15.02 12.95
N ASN A 118 17.82 14.41 13.94
CA ASN A 118 17.97 12.99 14.25
C ASN A 118 17.04 11.99 13.52
N GLN A 119 17.66 10.95 12.93
CA GLN A 119 16.99 9.83 12.30
C GLN A 119 16.17 9.02 13.31
N ALA A 120 14.84 9.15 13.23
CA ALA A 120 13.89 8.15 13.72
C ALA A 120 13.28 7.47 12.48
N GLY A 121 13.36 6.14 12.46
CA GLY A 121 13.15 5.29 11.29
C GLY A 121 11.93 5.64 10.45
N ALA A 122 12.18 5.90 9.16
CA ALA A 122 11.15 5.83 8.14
C ALA A 122 10.57 4.40 8.15
N PHE A 123 9.24 4.31 8.12
CA PHE A 123 8.55 3.07 7.77
C PHE A 123 8.85 2.77 6.30
N VAL A 124 9.94 2.04 6.06
CA VAL A 124 10.35 1.54 4.76
C VAL A 124 9.58 0.24 4.52
N SER A 125 8.77 0.20 3.45
CA SER A 125 8.13 -1.02 2.98
C SER A 125 9.20 -2.12 2.80
N GLU A 126 8.91 -3.35 3.23
CA GLU A 126 9.87 -4.45 3.12
C GLU A 126 10.33 -4.71 1.67
N GLN A 127 9.48 -4.35 0.71
CA GLN A 127 9.78 -4.37 -0.72
C GLN A 127 10.85 -3.34 -1.12
N ASP A 128 10.82 -2.14 -0.52
CA ASP A 128 11.82 -1.09 -0.77
C ASP A 128 13.17 -1.45 -0.15
N ARG A 129 13.17 -2.15 1.00
CA ARG A 129 14.40 -2.64 1.62
C ARG A 129 15.10 -3.69 0.75
N LEU A 130 14.35 -4.60 0.11
CA LEU A 130 14.91 -5.54 -0.86
C LEU A 130 15.42 -4.82 -2.12
N ALA A 131 14.67 -3.83 -2.61
CA ALA A 131 15.08 -3.06 -3.78
C ALA A 131 16.39 -2.30 -3.55
N ILE A 132 16.60 -1.73 -2.35
CA ILE A 132 17.86 -1.06 -1.98
C ILE A 132 19.02 -2.08 -1.85
N LEU A 133 18.78 -3.25 -1.25
CA LEU A 133 19.79 -4.33 -1.15
C LEU A 133 20.23 -4.88 -2.51
N ILE A 134 19.33 -4.90 -3.51
CA ILE A 134 19.66 -5.32 -4.88
C ILE A 134 20.39 -4.20 -5.65
N ARG A 135 20.09 -2.94 -5.34
CA ARG A 135 20.66 -1.77 -6.03
C ARG A 135 22.06 -1.38 -5.54
N ASP A 136 22.33 -1.54 -4.24
CA ASP A 136 23.64 -1.22 -3.62
C ASP A 136 24.50 -2.46 -3.30
N GLY A 137 23.97 -3.68 -3.45
CA GLY A 137 24.67 -4.93 -3.13
C GLY A 137 25.59 -5.44 -4.24
N ASN A 138 26.63 -6.19 -3.88
CA ASN A 138 27.48 -6.91 -4.84
C ASN A 138 26.65 -8.01 -5.53
N LEU A 139 26.47 -7.88 -6.86
CA LEU A 139 25.65 -8.76 -7.68
C LEU A 139 26.04 -10.25 -7.56
N ALA A 140 27.32 -10.55 -7.31
CA ALA A 140 27.78 -11.93 -7.06
C ALA A 140 27.26 -12.50 -5.73
N LEU A 141 27.16 -11.66 -4.68
CA LEU A 141 26.64 -12.04 -3.37
C LEU A 141 25.10 -12.18 -3.39
N VAL A 142 24.41 -11.36 -4.19
CA VAL A 142 22.96 -11.47 -4.42
C VAL A 142 22.63 -12.78 -5.16
N LEU A 143 23.38 -13.12 -6.22
CA LEU A 143 23.19 -14.39 -6.93
C LEU A 143 23.49 -15.60 -6.03
N ALA A 144 24.56 -15.54 -5.22
CA ALA A 144 24.91 -16.60 -4.28
C ALA A 144 23.83 -16.79 -3.19
N THR A 145 23.24 -15.71 -2.70
CA THR A 145 22.19 -15.76 -1.65
C THR A 145 20.85 -16.26 -2.20
N PHE A 146 20.42 -15.81 -3.38
CA PHE A 146 19.22 -16.34 -4.04
C PHE A 146 19.36 -17.83 -4.39
N PHE A 147 20.52 -18.23 -4.93
CA PHE A 147 20.79 -19.63 -5.25
C PHE A 147 20.86 -20.50 -3.98
N GLY A 148 21.55 -20.02 -2.94
CA GLY A 148 21.68 -20.73 -1.67
C GLY A 148 20.35 -20.91 -0.94
N LEU A 149 19.55 -19.84 -0.82
CA LEU A 149 18.22 -19.93 -0.21
C LEU A 149 17.25 -20.75 -1.06
N GLY A 150 17.34 -20.69 -2.39
CA GLY A 150 16.54 -21.53 -3.29
C GLY A 150 16.83 -23.03 -3.12
N LEU A 151 18.11 -23.41 -3.03
CA LEU A 151 18.52 -24.80 -2.77
C LEU A 151 18.07 -25.26 -1.38
N LEU A 152 18.19 -24.39 -0.37
CA LEU A 152 17.82 -24.70 1.01
C LEU A 152 16.31 -24.88 1.16
N LEU A 153 15.51 -24.06 0.47
CA LEU A 153 14.05 -24.21 0.36
C LEU A 153 13.67 -25.50 -0.39
N ALA A 154 14.42 -25.88 -1.42
CA ALA A 154 14.21 -27.13 -2.14
C ALA A 154 14.49 -28.40 -1.30
N LEU A 155 15.39 -28.32 -0.32
CA LEU A 155 15.71 -29.41 0.62
C LEU A 155 14.86 -29.40 1.90
N THR A 156 13.84 -28.55 1.99
CA THR A 156 12.96 -28.56 3.16
C THR A 156 12.06 -29.81 3.18
N PRO A 157 11.87 -30.45 4.35
CA PRO A 157 11.15 -31.72 4.49
C PRO A 157 9.65 -31.66 4.17
N CYS A 158 9.11 -30.51 3.74
CA CYS A 158 7.71 -30.33 3.31
C CYS A 158 7.46 -30.61 1.82
N VAL A 159 8.49 -30.66 0.95
CA VAL A 159 8.32 -31.01 -0.49
C VAL A 159 8.67 -32.49 -0.78
N LEU A 160 9.43 -33.12 0.11
CA LEU A 160 9.71 -34.56 0.07
C LEU A 160 8.48 -35.49 0.16
N PRO A 161 7.31 -35.12 0.71
CA PRO A 161 6.13 -35.99 0.71
C PRO A 161 5.53 -36.22 -0.69
N MET A 162 5.87 -35.39 -1.69
CA MET A 162 5.34 -35.53 -3.06
C MET A 162 6.34 -36.10 -4.07
N VAL A 163 7.61 -36.32 -3.69
CA VAL A 163 8.58 -37.06 -4.52
C VAL A 163 8.20 -38.54 -4.70
N PRO A 164 7.64 -39.28 -3.71
CA PRO A 164 7.31 -40.69 -3.86
C PRO A 164 6.26 -40.97 -4.95
N ILE A 165 5.39 -40.01 -5.27
CA ILE A 165 4.31 -40.21 -6.25
C ILE A 165 4.84 -40.11 -7.68
N LEU A 166 5.66 -39.11 -7.99
CA LEU A 166 6.25 -38.95 -9.33
C LEU A 166 7.39 -39.94 -9.60
N SER A 167 8.17 -40.31 -8.57
CA SER A 167 9.16 -41.39 -8.69
C SER A 167 8.53 -42.77 -8.86
N GLY A 168 7.32 -43.00 -8.29
CA GLY A 168 6.55 -44.22 -8.51
C GLY A 168 6.02 -44.35 -9.95
N ILE A 169 5.64 -43.25 -10.60
CA ILE A 169 5.14 -43.26 -11.98
C ILE A 169 6.26 -43.53 -13.00
N ILE A 170 7.48 -43.04 -12.75
CA ILE A 170 8.62 -43.23 -13.67
C ILE A 170 9.30 -44.60 -13.47
N ALA A 171 9.34 -45.15 -12.26
CA ALA A 171 9.90 -46.48 -12.00
C ALA A 171 8.97 -47.64 -12.42
N GLY A 172 7.68 -47.38 -12.66
CA GLY A 172 6.68 -48.39 -12.99
C GLY A 172 6.53 -48.76 -14.48
N GLN A 173 7.18 -48.06 -15.42
CA GLN A 173 7.06 -48.33 -16.87
C GLN A 173 8.25 -49.07 -17.48
N GLY A 174 8.94 -49.89 -16.70
CA GLY A 174 10.16 -50.58 -17.12
C GLY A 174 10.09 -52.10 -17.07
N SER A 175 9.07 -52.76 -17.67
CA SER A 175 9.18 -54.10 -18.30
C SER A 175 7.80 -54.72 -18.61
N ASN A 176 7.59 -55.07 -19.89
CA ASN A 176 6.49 -55.90 -20.45
C ASN A 176 5.20 -55.19 -20.94
N VAL A 177 5.31 -54.27 -21.91
CA VAL A 177 4.21 -54.06 -22.86
C VAL A 177 4.53 -54.89 -24.12
N THR A 178 4.01 -56.11 -24.15
CA THR A 178 4.04 -56.98 -25.33
C THR A 178 2.97 -56.52 -26.32
N THR A 179 3.41 -56.15 -27.51
CA THR A 179 2.54 -55.90 -28.66
C THR A 179 1.92 -57.22 -29.10
N ARG A 180 0.59 -57.30 -29.13
CA ARG A 180 -0.14 -58.25 -29.95
C ARG A 180 -1.23 -57.51 -30.72
#